data_AF-Q09PG7-F1
#
_entry.id   AF-Q09PG7-F1
#
_cell.length_a   1.000
_cell.length_b   1.000
_cell.length_c   1.000
_cell.angle_alpha   90.00
_cell.angle_beta   90.00
_cell.angle_gamma   90.00
#
_symmetry.space_group_name_H-M   'P 1'
#
loop_
_entity.id
_entity.type
_entity.pdbx_description
1 polymer ?
#
loop_
_entity_poly.entity_id
_entity_poly.type
_entity_poly.pdbx_seq_one_letter_code
_entity_poly.pdbx_strand_id
1 'polypeptide(L)'
;MILFGNTQGENPAPGGAARAAGPLPRSALPVRAPACVQLAEASSMNQVFAVAERDSFEGATPAIDSEPGGAPHGSARDVITDIPINEDVFGIRVADTDEGRSSASMLINKMYAWRGYAGTHRIEDNPNRITLTASLKSGAVLGTVTLSMDSPIGILADGTFKDKIDEFRAKGAKVCEITKLAFDPAVRSKVALASLFHILYIYARHLHGCTDAFIEVNPRHRRFYEYMLNFTRLGEVRENPRVNAPAYLLWIDIAEMAELIKQHGGTSDHPALERSLYPYFFSQREEMGIRDRLLNIDKS
;
A
#
# COMPACT_ATOMS: atom_id res chain seq x y z
N MET A 1 -40.37 -23.93 17.35
CA MET A 1 -40.80 -25.00 18.28
C MET A 1 -41.36 -24.31 19.52
N ILE A 2 -42.68 -24.28 19.62
CA ILE A 2 -43.47 -23.77 20.75
C ILE A 2 -43.51 -24.88 21.81
N LEU A 3 -43.45 -24.55 23.11
CA LEU A 3 -44.27 -25.14 24.18
C LEU A 3 -44.13 -24.38 25.51
N PHE A 4 -45.22 -24.43 26.29
CA PHE A 4 -45.68 -23.58 27.39
C PHE A 4 -45.43 -24.15 28.80
N GLY A 5 -45.62 -23.31 29.84
CA GLY A 5 -46.02 -23.67 31.23
C GLY A 5 -45.48 -22.69 32.29
N ASN A 6 -46.17 -21.62 32.76
CA ASN A 6 -47.27 -21.50 33.76
C ASN A 6 -46.95 -22.17 35.12
N THR A 7 -47.08 -21.61 36.34
CA THR A 7 -48.02 -20.67 37.03
C THR A 7 -47.36 -20.21 38.36
N GLN A 8 -47.66 -19.05 38.95
CA GLN A 8 -48.60 -18.76 40.08
C GLN A 8 -48.39 -17.25 40.38
N GLY A 9 -49.33 -16.34 40.64
CA GLY A 9 -50.68 -16.42 41.17
C GLY A 9 -50.74 -15.69 42.52
N GLU A 10 -51.11 -14.40 42.57
CA GLU A 10 -51.89 -13.75 43.65
C GLU A 10 -52.15 -12.24 43.39
N ASN A 11 -53.39 -11.82 43.63
CA ASN A 11 -54.01 -10.48 43.64
C ASN A 11 -55.15 -10.60 44.72
N PRO A 12 -55.86 -9.56 45.25
CA PRO A 12 -56.01 -8.21 44.72
C PRO A 12 -56.31 -7.01 45.68
N ALA A 13 -56.32 -5.82 45.06
CA ALA A 13 -57.28 -4.69 45.24
C ALA A 13 -57.10 -3.67 46.41
N PRO A 14 -57.82 -2.52 46.41
CA PRO A 14 -57.88 -1.48 45.36
C PRO A 14 -57.87 -0.03 45.94
N GLY A 15 -57.78 0.99 45.10
CA GLY A 15 -58.38 2.29 45.43
C GLY A 15 -57.77 3.53 44.76
N GLY A 16 -58.65 4.38 44.21
CA GLY A 16 -58.43 5.83 44.20
C GLY A 16 -58.26 6.50 42.84
N ALA A 17 -59.38 6.97 42.28
CA ALA A 17 -59.44 7.91 41.16
C ALA A 17 -58.91 9.30 41.54
N ALA A 18 -58.35 10.06 40.58
CA ALA A 18 -58.83 11.40 40.22
C ALA A 18 -57.93 12.11 39.19
N ARG A 19 -58.62 12.66 38.19
CA ARG A 19 -58.31 13.72 37.23
C ARG A 19 -57.31 14.79 37.69
N ALA A 20 -56.46 15.26 36.76
CA ALA A 20 -56.37 16.69 36.42
C ALA A 20 -55.66 16.89 35.07
N ALA A 21 -56.35 17.57 34.16
CA ALA A 21 -55.79 18.12 32.93
C ALA A 21 -54.94 19.35 33.25
N GLY A 22 -53.78 19.47 32.60
CA GLY A 22 -52.92 20.66 32.61
C GLY A 22 -52.37 20.90 31.21
N PRO A 23 -52.19 22.17 30.78
CA PRO A 23 -52.23 22.54 29.37
C PRO A 23 -50.88 22.37 28.66
N LEU A 24 -50.96 22.03 27.37
CA LEU A 24 -49.89 22.19 26.39
C LEU A 24 -49.58 23.68 26.16
N PRO A 25 -48.30 24.05 26.03
CA PRO A 25 -47.91 25.15 25.16
C PRO A 25 -46.96 24.70 24.04
N ARG A 26 -47.43 24.96 22.82
CA ARG A 26 -46.73 25.52 21.65
C ARG A 26 -45.26 25.14 21.39
N SER A 27 -45.10 24.40 20.29
CA SER A 27 -44.17 24.64 19.19
C SER A 27 -42.77 25.18 19.53
N ALA A 28 -41.81 24.28 19.57
CA ALA A 28 -40.44 24.58 19.16
C ALA A 28 -40.06 23.58 18.06
N LEU A 29 -39.65 24.14 16.93
CA LEU A 29 -39.18 23.47 15.72
C LEU A 29 -38.13 22.40 16.02
N PRO A 30 -38.01 21.33 15.18
CA PRO A 30 -36.87 20.45 15.27
C PRO A 30 -35.61 21.28 15.00
N VAL A 31 -34.67 21.27 15.94
CA VAL A 31 -33.31 21.73 15.71
C VAL A 31 -32.76 20.81 14.61
N ARG A 32 -32.82 21.32 13.38
CA ARG A 32 -32.06 20.83 12.24
C ARG A 32 -30.61 20.83 12.67
N ALA A 33 -30.04 19.65 12.90
CA ALA A 33 -28.62 19.46 12.73
C ALA A 33 -28.26 19.98 11.33
N PRO A 34 -27.17 20.75 11.16
CA PRO A 34 -26.79 21.24 9.85
C PRO A 34 -26.44 20.04 8.97
N ALA A 35 -27.40 19.66 8.12
CA ALA A 35 -27.15 18.97 6.88
C ALA A 35 -26.33 19.93 5.99
N CYS A 36 -25.01 19.86 6.15
CA CYS A 36 -24.04 20.37 5.19
C CYS A 36 -22.78 19.50 5.29
N VAL A 37 -22.96 18.19 5.13
CA VAL A 37 -21.91 17.24 4.78
C VAL A 37 -22.43 16.41 3.63
N GLN A 38 -22.69 17.09 2.51
CA GLN A 38 -22.88 16.45 1.21
C GLN A 38 -22.06 17.24 0.21
N LEU A 39 -21.27 16.51 -0.56
CA LEU A 39 -20.43 16.94 -1.69
C LEU A 39 -19.00 17.36 -1.34
N ALA A 40 -18.20 16.38 -0.92
CA ALA A 40 -16.82 16.22 -1.38
C ALA A 40 -16.42 14.73 -1.28
N GLU A 41 -17.31 13.85 -1.74
CA GLU A 41 -17.05 12.42 -1.86
C GLU A 41 -16.28 12.13 -3.15
N ALA A 42 -15.29 11.25 -3.05
CA ALA A 42 -14.60 10.57 -4.15
C ALA A 42 -13.67 11.41 -5.06
N SER A 43 -12.42 11.64 -4.66
CA SER A 43 -11.32 11.70 -5.65
C SER A 43 -9.95 11.78 -4.97
N SER A 44 -9.08 10.76 -5.20
CA SER A 44 -7.61 10.89 -5.37
C SER A 44 -6.68 9.72 -4.95
N MET A 45 -7.09 8.65 -4.25
CA MET A 45 -6.41 7.33 -4.36
C MET A 45 -7.05 6.45 -5.42
N ASN A 46 -8.29 6.75 -5.83
CA ASN A 46 -8.81 6.25 -7.11
C ASN A 46 -7.88 6.60 -8.28
N GLN A 47 -6.87 7.48 -8.11
CA GLN A 47 -5.93 7.85 -9.17
C GLN A 47 -4.65 7.01 -9.20
N VAL A 48 -4.14 6.48 -8.08
CA VAL A 48 -3.12 5.41 -8.11
C VAL A 48 -3.73 4.13 -8.70
N PHE A 49 -5.02 3.89 -8.43
CA PHE A 49 -5.80 2.78 -9.02
C PHE A 49 -6.35 3.09 -10.43
N ALA A 50 -6.55 4.36 -10.83
CA ALA A 50 -6.98 4.73 -12.19
C ALA A 50 -5.83 4.87 -13.18
N VAL A 51 -4.56 4.88 -12.74
CA VAL A 51 -3.44 4.71 -13.68
C VAL A 51 -3.61 3.40 -14.45
N ALA A 52 -4.20 2.36 -13.83
CA ALA A 52 -4.47 1.05 -14.43
C ALA A 52 -5.38 1.08 -15.67
N GLU A 53 -6.30 2.03 -15.82
CA GLU A 53 -7.50 1.86 -16.67
C GLU A 53 -7.64 2.77 -17.90
N ARG A 54 -6.68 3.62 -18.30
CA ARG A 54 -6.99 4.71 -19.27
C ARG A 54 -6.03 5.07 -20.42
N ASP A 55 -5.14 4.20 -20.87
CA ASP A 55 -4.38 4.47 -22.11
C ASP A 55 -4.91 3.64 -23.29
N SER A 56 -5.93 4.20 -23.94
CA SER A 56 -6.34 3.87 -25.31
C SER A 56 -6.34 5.18 -26.10
N PHE A 57 -5.63 5.21 -27.24
CA PHE A 57 -5.46 6.35 -28.16
C PHE A 57 -4.56 7.49 -27.64
N GLU A 58 -3.60 8.06 -28.37
CA GLU A 58 -3.39 8.20 -29.82
C GLU A 58 -1.91 8.52 -30.08
N GLY A 59 -1.33 8.05 -31.19
CA GLY A 59 0.11 8.18 -31.49
C GLY A 59 0.51 9.48 -32.18
N ALA A 60 1.80 9.82 -32.07
CA ALA A 60 2.64 10.41 -33.13
C ALA A 60 4.05 10.73 -32.61
N THR A 61 5.08 10.17 -33.25
CA THR A 61 6.48 10.65 -33.23
C THR A 61 6.62 11.99 -33.97
N PRO A 62 7.63 12.83 -33.68
CA PRO A 62 8.90 12.72 -34.42
C PRO A 62 10.19 12.98 -33.60
N ALA A 63 11.29 12.58 -34.22
CA ALA A 63 12.70 12.59 -33.80
C ALA A 63 13.33 13.99 -33.61
N ILE A 64 14.45 14.05 -32.87
CA ILE A 64 15.59 14.95 -33.14
C ILE A 64 16.88 14.50 -32.41
N ASP A 65 18.00 15.01 -32.94
CA ASP A 65 19.38 14.50 -32.97
C ASP A 65 20.27 14.65 -31.69
N SER A 66 21.37 13.90 -31.75
CA SER A 66 22.65 13.87 -31.00
C SER A 66 23.26 15.23 -30.59
N GLU A 67 24.01 15.42 -29.48
CA GLU A 67 25.34 14.87 -29.12
C GLU A 67 25.76 15.22 -27.65
N PRO A 68 26.88 14.66 -27.09
CA PRO A 68 27.15 14.58 -25.65
C PRO A 68 28.23 15.56 -25.12
N GLY A 69 28.20 15.87 -23.82
CA GLY A 69 29.32 16.55 -23.16
C GLY A 69 29.23 16.65 -21.64
N GLY A 70 30.27 16.15 -20.96
CA GLY A 70 30.68 16.60 -19.62
C GLY A 70 30.33 15.69 -18.44
N ALA A 71 31.30 14.89 -17.99
CA ALA A 71 31.23 14.18 -16.70
C ALA A 71 31.46 15.14 -15.51
N PRO A 72 30.80 14.90 -14.35
CA PRO A 72 31.32 15.39 -13.08
C PRO A 72 31.71 14.25 -12.13
N HIS A 73 32.79 14.50 -11.40
CA HIS A 73 33.20 13.76 -10.20
C HIS A 73 32.09 13.77 -9.13
N GLY A 74 31.82 12.60 -8.54
CA GLY A 74 30.90 12.42 -7.40
C GLY A 74 31.37 11.29 -6.49
N SER A 75 31.27 11.51 -5.18
CA SER A 75 31.73 10.62 -4.10
C SER A 75 30.92 9.33 -3.95
N ALA A 76 31.58 8.27 -3.47
CA ALA A 76 31.11 6.89 -3.40
C ALA A 76 29.90 6.55 -2.49
N ARG A 77 29.11 7.55 -2.05
CA ARG A 77 27.92 7.35 -1.19
C ARG A 77 26.58 7.68 -1.86
N ASP A 78 26.62 8.22 -3.07
CA ASP A 78 25.42 8.44 -3.89
C ASP A 78 25.32 7.35 -4.96
N VAL A 79 24.80 6.17 -4.64
CA VAL A 79 24.38 5.25 -5.71
C VAL A 79 23.02 5.72 -6.22
N ILE A 80 23.10 6.73 -7.09
CA ILE A 80 22.00 7.21 -7.91
C ILE A 80 21.70 6.13 -8.95
N THR A 81 20.70 5.27 -8.71
CA THR A 81 20.00 4.64 -9.84
C THR A 81 19.06 5.69 -10.44
N ASP A 82 19.63 6.59 -11.24
CA ASP A 82 18.87 7.28 -12.27
C ASP A 82 18.53 6.20 -13.30
N ILE A 83 17.34 5.61 -13.17
CA ILE A 83 16.80 4.72 -14.18
C ILE A 83 16.09 5.64 -15.18
N PRO A 84 16.66 5.91 -16.37
CA PRO A 84 16.01 6.76 -17.35
C PRO A 84 14.80 6.00 -17.90
N ILE A 85 13.60 6.38 -17.48
CA ILE A 85 12.34 5.92 -18.06
C ILE A 85 11.62 7.17 -18.54
N ASN A 86 11.48 7.34 -19.86
CA ASN A 86 11.10 8.62 -20.46
C ASN A 86 9.62 8.93 -20.27
N GLU A 87 9.28 9.87 -19.38
CA GLU A 87 8.94 11.28 -19.70
C GLU A 87 8.72 12.11 -18.41
N ASP A 88 8.74 11.46 -17.24
CA ASP A 88 9.09 12.09 -15.97
C ASP A 88 10.18 11.24 -15.32
N VAL A 89 11.45 11.64 -15.46
CA VAL A 89 12.57 10.89 -14.88
C VAL A 89 12.47 10.96 -13.35
N PHE A 90 12.01 9.87 -12.74
CA PHE A 90 12.07 9.67 -11.30
C PHE A 90 13.25 8.78 -10.94
N GLY A 91 14.00 9.15 -9.91
CA GLY A 91 15.02 8.32 -9.30
C GLY A 91 14.40 7.48 -8.18
N ILE A 92 14.80 6.22 -8.07
CA ILE A 92 14.47 5.37 -6.91
C ILE A 92 15.68 5.29 -6.00
N ARG A 93 15.46 5.54 -4.71
CA ARG A 93 16.49 5.61 -3.68
C ARG A 93 16.03 4.88 -2.42
N VAL A 94 16.99 4.37 -1.65
CA VAL A 94 16.73 3.92 -0.27
C VAL A 94 16.67 5.17 0.62
N ALA A 95 15.72 5.20 1.55
CA ALA A 95 15.60 6.25 2.56
C ALA A 95 16.48 5.91 3.78
N ASP A 96 17.81 5.87 3.59
CA ASP A 96 18.82 5.53 4.59
C ASP A 96 19.44 6.75 5.29
N THR A 97 19.17 7.97 4.78
CA THR A 97 19.52 9.24 5.42
C THR A 97 18.36 9.78 6.26
N ASP A 98 18.67 10.63 7.25
CA ASP A 98 17.64 11.31 8.05
C ASP A 98 16.71 12.17 7.20
N GLU A 99 17.26 12.87 6.20
CA GLU A 99 16.49 13.67 5.25
C GLU A 99 15.57 12.80 4.38
N GLY A 100 16.08 11.67 3.87
CA GLY A 100 15.30 10.71 3.11
C GLY A 100 14.15 10.10 3.93
N ARG A 101 14.45 9.66 5.16
CA ARG A 101 13.43 9.15 6.10
C ARG A 101 12.39 10.19 6.45
N SER A 102 12.80 11.43 6.68
CA SER A 102 11.91 12.56 6.98
C SER A 102 10.97 12.83 5.81
N SER A 103 11.51 12.93 4.59
CA SER A 103 10.73 13.19 3.38
C SER A 103 9.73 12.08 3.07
N ALA A 104 10.14 10.82 3.22
CA ALA A 104 9.25 9.67 3.11
C ALA A 104 8.13 9.72 4.16
N SER A 105 8.47 10.01 5.42
CA SER A 105 7.49 10.14 6.51
C SER A 105 6.48 11.25 6.21
N MET A 106 6.92 12.40 5.72
CA MET A 106 6.04 13.52 5.37
C MET A 106 5.03 13.11 4.29
N LEU A 107 5.46 12.44 3.22
CA LEU A 107 4.56 11.97 2.17
C LEU A 107 3.54 10.96 2.71
N ILE A 108 3.98 9.98 3.50
CA ILE A 108 3.09 8.96 4.09
C ILE A 108 2.02 9.62 4.95
N ASN A 109 2.43 10.50 5.88
CA ASN A 109 1.48 11.19 6.76
C ASN A 109 0.49 12.06 5.96
N LYS A 110 0.97 12.80 4.95
CA LYS A 110 0.11 13.61 4.06
C LYS A 110 -0.96 12.73 3.39
N MET A 111 -0.55 11.60 2.80
CA MET A 111 -1.46 10.71 2.06
C MET A 111 -2.42 9.95 2.99
N TYR A 112 -1.97 9.54 4.17
CA TYR A 112 -2.76 8.75 5.11
C TYR A 112 -3.77 9.62 5.87
N ALA A 113 -3.37 10.83 6.27
CA ALA A 113 -4.25 11.79 6.92
C ALA A 113 -5.40 12.21 6.00
N TRP A 114 -5.11 12.44 4.71
CA TRP A 114 -6.13 12.75 3.71
C TRP A 114 -7.16 11.61 3.53
N ARG A 115 -6.87 10.41 4.03
CA ARG A 115 -7.77 9.24 4.06
C ARG A 115 -8.41 8.94 5.40
N GLY A 116 -8.13 9.74 6.42
CA GLY A 116 -8.65 9.55 7.77
C GLY A 116 -7.97 8.42 8.54
N TYR A 117 -6.80 7.94 8.09
CA TYR A 117 -6.00 7.03 8.90
C TYR A 117 -5.33 7.80 10.04
N ALA A 118 -5.46 7.27 11.25
CA ALA A 118 -4.85 7.85 12.43
C ALA A 118 -3.38 7.43 12.58
N GLY A 119 -2.61 8.24 13.31
CA GLY A 119 -1.24 7.92 13.73
C GLY A 119 -0.18 8.84 13.14
N THR A 120 1.04 8.72 13.68
CA THR A 120 2.24 9.37 13.14
C THR A 120 3.12 8.32 12.50
N HIS A 121 3.17 8.32 11.16
CA HIS A 121 3.87 7.30 10.39
C HIS A 121 5.31 7.74 10.12
N ARG A 122 6.22 7.42 11.04
CA ARG A 122 7.65 7.69 10.89
C ARG A 122 8.36 6.52 10.22
N ILE A 123 9.35 6.83 9.39
CA ILE A 123 10.39 5.88 9.00
C ILE A 123 11.49 5.95 10.05
N GLU A 124 11.73 4.82 10.70
CA GLU A 124 12.77 4.66 11.72
C GLU A 124 13.94 3.91 11.10
N ASP A 125 15.14 4.13 11.64
CA ASP A 125 16.30 3.32 11.30
C ASP A 125 16.12 1.92 11.90
N ASN A 126 15.95 0.93 11.04
CA ASN A 126 15.72 -0.45 11.44
C ASN A 126 16.39 -1.38 10.43
N PRO A 127 17.35 -2.23 10.85
CA PRO A 127 18.10 -3.09 9.94
C PRO A 127 17.24 -4.16 9.25
N ASN A 128 16.06 -4.45 9.80
CA ASN A 128 15.10 -5.37 9.18
C ASN A 128 14.09 -4.66 8.28
N ARG A 129 14.30 -3.39 7.92
CA ARG A 129 13.39 -2.63 7.06
C ARG A 129 14.14 -1.84 6.00
N ILE A 130 13.60 -1.88 4.79
CA ILE A 130 14.11 -1.13 3.66
C ILE A 130 12.97 -0.27 3.13
N THR A 131 13.11 1.04 3.23
CA THR A 131 12.16 1.99 2.66
C THR A 131 12.73 2.56 1.37
N LEU A 132 11.98 2.43 0.28
CA LEU A 132 12.29 3.04 -1.01
C LEU A 132 11.45 4.30 -1.20
N THR A 133 12.06 5.30 -1.83
CA THR A 133 11.38 6.51 -2.31
C THR A 133 11.55 6.63 -3.82
N ALA A 134 10.47 6.97 -4.52
CA ALA A 134 10.54 7.47 -5.89
C ALA A 134 10.47 9.01 -5.85
N SER A 135 11.44 9.68 -6.47
CA SER A 135 11.56 11.14 -6.41
C SER A 135 11.84 11.74 -7.79
N LEU A 136 11.29 12.91 -8.08
CA LEU A 136 11.66 13.67 -9.28
C LEU A 136 13.12 14.15 -9.20
N LYS A 137 13.69 14.53 -10.35
CA LYS A 137 14.99 15.24 -10.40
C LYS A 137 15.06 16.49 -9.53
N SER A 138 13.91 17.14 -9.28
CA SER A 138 13.82 18.28 -8.36
C SER A 138 13.99 17.92 -6.88
N GLY A 139 14.05 16.63 -6.54
CA GLY A 139 14.13 16.12 -5.17
C GLY A 139 12.76 15.85 -4.53
N ALA A 140 11.65 16.22 -5.18
CA ALA A 140 10.32 15.97 -4.66
C ALA A 140 10.00 14.46 -4.61
N VAL A 141 9.71 13.93 -3.41
CA VAL A 141 9.30 12.55 -3.21
C VAL A 141 7.85 12.37 -3.67
N LEU A 142 7.65 11.44 -4.60
CA LEU A 142 6.37 11.12 -5.23
C LEU A 142 5.80 9.80 -4.75
N GLY A 143 6.65 8.88 -4.31
CA GLY A 143 6.24 7.54 -3.93
C GLY A 143 7.10 7.02 -2.79
N THR A 144 6.51 6.18 -1.94
CA THR A 144 7.18 5.43 -0.88
C THR A 144 6.68 4.01 -0.86
N VAL A 145 7.55 3.06 -0.50
CA VAL A 145 7.16 1.71 -0.12
C VAL A 145 8.18 1.15 0.86
N THR A 146 7.78 0.31 1.80
CA THR A 146 8.69 -0.30 2.78
C THR A 146 8.56 -1.82 2.76
N LEU A 147 9.69 -2.51 2.62
CA LEU A 147 9.80 -3.93 2.90
C LEU A 147 10.27 -4.13 4.33
N SER A 148 9.62 -5.00 5.09
CA SER A 148 10.01 -5.40 6.44
C SER A 148 10.27 -6.90 6.45
N MET A 149 11.48 -7.32 6.80
CA MET A 149 11.85 -8.72 6.94
C MET A 149 11.43 -9.24 8.31
N ASP A 150 10.98 -10.49 8.36
CA ASP A 150 10.61 -11.12 9.62
C ASP A 150 11.83 -11.31 10.54
N SER A 151 11.59 -11.20 11.84
CA SER A 151 12.61 -11.29 12.88
C SER A 151 11.97 -11.81 14.17
N PRO A 152 12.70 -12.04 15.27
CA PRO A 152 12.08 -12.41 16.55
C PRO A 152 11.02 -11.42 17.06
N ILE A 153 11.05 -10.16 16.60
CA ILE A 153 10.05 -9.13 16.94
C ILE A 153 8.77 -9.28 16.09
N GLY A 154 8.84 -9.99 14.97
CA GLY A 154 7.73 -10.17 14.02
C GLY A 154 7.61 -9.05 12.98
N ILE A 155 6.53 -9.13 12.21
CA ILE A 155 6.10 -8.12 11.23
C ILE A 155 4.84 -7.38 11.73
N LEU A 156 4.46 -6.25 11.12
CA LEU A 156 3.34 -5.44 11.63
C LEU A 156 2.00 -6.18 11.54
N ALA A 157 1.80 -6.97 10.48
CA ALA A 157 0.61 -7.78 10.28
C ALA A 157 0.38 -8.83 11.39
N ASP A 158 1.41 -9.18 12.19
CA ASP A 158 1.23 -10.07 13.35
C ASP A 158 0.25 -9.49 14.37
N GLY A 159 0.16 -8.16 14.49
CA GLY A 159 -0.79 -7.53 15.40
C GLY A 159 -2.25 -7.91 15.14
N THR A 160 -2.59 -8.28 13.89
CA THR A 160 -3.96 -8.56 13.46
C THR A 160 -4.14 -10.01 12.97
N PHE A 161 -3.09 -10.60 12.37
CA PHE A 161 -3.16 -11.87 11.63
C PHE A 161 -2.02 -12.85 11.97
N LYS A 162 -1.42 -12.74 13.16
CA LYS A 162 -0.35 -13.66 13.59
C LYS A 162 -0.73 -15.13 13.45
N ASP A 163 -1.97 -15.50 13.77
CA ASP A 163 -2.47 -16.86 13.63
C ASP A 163 -2.33 -17.40 12.19
N LYS A 164 -2.51 -16.54 11.18
CA LYS A 164 -2.38 -16.92 9.76
C LYS A 164 -0.93 -16.94 9.31
N ILE A 165 -0.13 -15.97 9.73
CA ILE A 165 1.29 -15.85 9.33
C ILE A 165 2.12 -16.97 9.98
N ASP A 166 1.80 -17.34 11.22
CA ASP A 166 2.47 -18.43 11.93
C ASP A 166 2.27 -19.79 11.24
N GLU A 167 1.18 -20.00 10.51
CA GLU A 167 0.99 -21.21 9.68
C GLU A 167 2.06 -21.34 8.58
N PHE A 168 2.57 -20.22 8.05
CA PHE A 168 3.66 -20.20 7.07
C PHE A 168 5.02 -20.36 7.74
N ARG A 169 5.26 -19.62 8.84
CA ARG A 169 6.50 -19.74 9.63
C ARG A 169 6.73 -21.18 10.11
N ALA A 170 5.67 -21.85 10.57
CA ALA A 170 5.73 -23.25 11.01
C ALA A 170 6.14 -24.22 9.89
N LYS A 171 5.93 -23.85 8.61
CA LYS A 171 6.37 -24.61 7.44
C LYS A 171 7.80 -24.24 6.98
N GLY A 172 8.48 -23.34 7.69
CA GLY A 172 9.83 -22.88 7.38
C GLY A 172 9.87 -21.69 6.41
N ALA A 173 8.75 -21.00 6.18
CA ALA A 173 8.72 -19.79 5.36
C ALA A 173 9.67 -18.70 5.90
N LYS A 174 10.39 -18.05 4.99
CA LYS A 174 11.08 -16.79 5.25
C LYS A 174 10.17 -15.64 4.89
N VAL A 175 9.53 -15.07 5.91
CA VAL A 175 8.44 -14.12 5.76
C VAL A 175 8.97 -12.69 5.58
N CYS A 176 8.29 -11.91 4.74
CA CYS A 176 8.43 -10.45 4.70
C CYS A 176 7.06 -9.76 4.54
N GLU A 177 7.02 -8.47 4.83
CA GLU A 177 5.82 -7.65 4.76
C GLU A 177 6.08 -6.39 3.94
N ILE A 178 5.18 -6.05 3.02
CA ILE A 178 5.21 -4.77 2.31
C ILE A 178 4.22 -3.81 2.98
N THR A 179 4.73 -2.65 3.40
CA THR A 179 3.98 -1.64 4.15
C THR A 179 4.30 -0.23 3.67
N LYS A 180 3.62 0.77 4.24
CA LYS A 180 3.89 2.19 4.05
C LYS A 180 3.96 2.60 2.57
N LEU A 181 3.10 1.99 1.74
CA LEU A 181 2.91 2.41 0.37
C LEU A 181 2.14 3.74 0.37
N ALA A 182 2.72 4.77 -0.23
CA ALA A 182 2.05 6.04 -0.49
C ALA A 182 2.56 6.63 -1.80
N PHE A 183 1.66 7.20 -2.61
CA PHE A 183 1.99 7.88 -3.86
C PHE A 183 1.24 9.21 -3.94
N ASP A 184 1.93 10.27 -4.39
CA ASP A 184 1.29 11.54 -4.68
C ASP A 184 0.39 11.37 -5.90
N PRO A 185 -0.92 11.64 -5.78
CA PRO A 185 -1.88 11.38 -6.85
C PRO A 185 -1.71 12.28 -8.07
N ALA A 186 -0.95 13.38 -7.95
CA ALA A 186 -0.56 14.19 -9.09
C ALA A 186 0.34 13.41 -10.06
N VAL A 187 1.02 12.36 -9.59
CA VAL A 187 1.92 11.52 -10.40
C VAL A 187 1.27 10.16 -10.63
N ARG A 188 0.87 9.93 -11.89
CA ARG A 188 0.18 8.72 -12.31
C ARG A 188 1.09 7.85 -13.17
N SER A 189 2.05 7.17 -12.55
CA SER A 189 3.02 6.33 -13.27
C SER A 189 2.93 4.88 -12.82
N LYS A 190 2.41 4.00 -13.70
CA LYS A 190 2.46 2.53 -13.49
C LYS A 190 3.91 2.07 -13.40
N VAL A 191 4.77 2.67 -14.22
CA VAL A 191 6.20 2.39 -14.26
C VAL A 191 6.83 2.67 -12.90
N ALA A 192 6.57 3.82 -12.27
CA ALA A 192 7.11 4.12 -10.95
C ALA A 192 6.64 3.13 -9.89
N LEU A 193 5.34 2.80 -9.91
CA LEU A 193 4.76 1.83 -8.98
C LEU A 193 5.34 0.43 -9.18
N ALA A 194 5.38 -0.04 -10.42
CA ALA A 194 5.96 -1.33 -10.80
C ALA A 194 7.45 -1.39 -10.45
N SER A 195 8.20 -0.32 -10.67
CA SER A 195 9.62 -0.23 -10.34
C SER A 195 9.86 -0.37 -8.83
N LEU A 196 9.06 0.31 -8.00
CA LEU A 196 9.16 0.17 -6.54
C LEU A 196 8.87 -1.28 -6.09
N PHE A 197 7.79 -1.90 -6.58
CA PHE A 197 7.48 -3.29 -6.26
C PHE A 197 8.54 -4.26 -6.75
N HIS A 198 9.07 -4.05 -7.96
CA HIS A 198 10.09 -4.94 -8.50
C HIS A 198 11.41 -4.84 -7.71
N ILE A 199 11.84 -3.65 -7.31
CA ILE A 199 13.02 -3.49 -6.45
C ILE A 199 12.79 -4.15 -5.08
N LEU A 200 11.59 -4.03 -4.48
CA LEU A 200 11.29 -4.76 -3.26
C LEU A 200 11.34 -6.28 -3.44
N TYR A 201 10.86 -6.81 -4.56
CA TYR A 201 11.01 -8.21 -4.90
C TYR A 201 12.50 -8.61 -4.99
N ILE A 202 13.35 -7.79 -5.62
CA ILE A 202 14.79 -8.05 -5.71
C ILE A 202 15.41 -8.13 -4.31
N TYR A 203 15.10 -7.18 -3.41
CA TYR A 203 15.55 -7.23 -2.03
C TYR A 203 15.05 -8.49 -1.30
N ALA A 204 13.74 -8.73 -1.36
CA ALA A 204 13.11 -9.85 -0.67
C ALA A 204 13.72 -11.18 -1.11
N ARG A 205 13.75 -11.45 -2.41
CA ARG A 205 14.20 -12.73 -2.97
C ARG A 205 15.72 -12.89 -2.96
N HIS A 206 16.44 -11.93 -3.53
CA HIS A 206 17.86 -12.12 -3.85
C HIS A 206 18.80 -11.73 -2.71
N LEU A 207 18.42 -10.75 -1.89
CA LEU A 207 19.27 -10.28 -0.78
C LEU A 207 18.90 -10.97 0.54
N HIS A 208 17.60 -11.14 0.82
CA HIS A 208 17.12 -11.72 2.08
C HIS A 208 16.63 -13.17 1.96
N GLY A 209 16.48 -13.70 0.75
CA GLY A 209 16.02 -15.08 0.53
C GLY A 209 14.61 -15.33 1.06
N CYS A 210 13.75 -14.31 1.12
CA CYS A 210 12.36 -14.43 1.51
C CYS A 210 11.62 -15.35 0.53
N THR A 211 10.67 -16.12 1.07
CA THR A 211 9.82 -17.03 0.31
C THR A 211 8.38 -16.56 0.22
N ASP A 212 7.92 -15.79 1.23
CA ASP A 212 6.52 -15.43 1.38
C ASP A 212 6.39 -13.93 1.71
N ALA A 213 5.65 -13.19 0.88
CA ALA A 213 5.40 -11.78 1.09
C ALA A 213 3.94 -11.54 1.48
N PHE A 214 3.73 -10.73 2.52
CA PHE A 214 2.40 -10.36 3.02
C PHE A 214 2.14 -8.87 2.91
N ILE A 215 0.87 -8.53 2.76
CA ILE A 215 0.36 -7.16 2.85
C ILE A 215 -0.93 -7.12 3.66
N GLU A 216 -1.05 -6.11 4.49
CA GLU A 216 -2.28 -5.79 5.19
C GLU A 216 -2.98 -4.64 4.45
N VAL A 217 -4.17 -4.88 3.88
CA VAL A 217 -4.81 -3.94 2.95
C VAL A 217 -6.25 -3.63 3.33
N ASN A 218 -6.62 -2.35 3.23
CA ASN A 218 -8.01 -1.94 3.38
C ASN A 218 -8.90 -2.61 2.30
N PRO A 219 -10.14 -3.04 2.63
CA PRO A 219 -11.08 -3.65 1.67
C PRO A 219 -11.24 -2.90 0.34
N ARG A 220 -11.13 -1.56 0.37
CA ARG A 220 -11.21 -0.70 -0.83
C ARG A 220 -10.12 -1.02 -1.87
N HIS A 221 -8.96 -1.52 -1.44
CA HIS A 221 -7.78 -1.70 -2.30
C HIS A 221 -7.44 -3.15 -2.57
N ARG A 222 -8.13 -4.09 -1.91
CA ARG A 222 -7.91 -5.54 -2.04
C ARG A 222 -7.82 -5.99 -3.50
N ARG A 223 -8.84 -5.66 -4.31
CA ARG A 223 -8.96 -6.12 -5.71
C ARG A 223 -7.76 -5.72 -6.56
N PHE A 224 -7.17 -4.55 -6.31
CA PHE A 224 -5.98 -4.13 -7.05
C PHE A 224 -4.82 -5.09 -6.82
N TYR A 225 -4.53 -5.44 -5.56
CA TYR A 225 -3.42 -6.34 -5.26
C TYR A 225 -3.70 -7.76 -5.73
N GLU A 226 -4.95 -8.22 -5.64
CA GLU A 226 -5.38 -9.51 -6.18
C GLU A 226 -5.20 -9.59 -7.71
N TYR A 227 -5.60 -8.55 -8.45
CA TYR A 227 -5.56 -8.59 -9.92
C TYR A 227 -4.24 -8.13 -10.53
N MET A 228 -3.65 -7.05 -10.04
CA MET A 228 -2.48 -6.42 -10.66
C MET A 228 -1.17 -7.08 -10.26
N LEU A 229 -1.12 -7.70 -9.08
CA LEU A 229 0.07 -8.30 -8.48
C LEU A 229 -0.15 -9.75 -8.03
N ASN A 230 -1.29 -10.34 -8.38
CA ASN A 230 -1.62 -11.75 -8.13
C ASN A 230 -1.57 -12.18 -6.64
N PHE A 231 -1.81 -11.25 -5.71
CA PHE A 231 -1.89 -11.60 -4.28
C PHE A 231 -3.14 -12.43 -3.98
N THR A 232 -2.99 -13.46 -3.16
CA THR A 232 -4.08 -14.29 -2.66
C THR A 232 -4.55 -13.80 -1.30
N ARG A 233 -5.86 -13.65 -1.12
CA ARG A 233 -6.45 -13.31 0.19
C ARG A 233 -6.38 -14.48 1.16
N LEU A 234 -5.91 -14.20 2.38
CA LEU A 234 -5.88 -15.14 3.49
C LEU A 234 -6.91 -14.77 4.55
N GLY A 235 -7.96 -15.57 4.64
CA GLY A 235 -9.00 -15.43 5.66
C GLY A 235 -9.96 -14.25 5.46
N GLU A 236 -10.73 -13.98 6.51
CA GLU A 236 -11.74 -12.93 6.56
C GLU A 236 -11.17 -11.57 6.96
N VAL A 237 -11.95 -10.51 6.70
CA VAL A 237 -11.62 -9.14 7.12
C VAL A 237 -11.52 -9.05 8.65
N ARG A 238 -10.53 -8.31 9.15
CA ARG A 238 -10.36 -8.01 10.58
C ARG A 238 -10.12 -6.52 10.80
N GLU A 239 -10.39 -6.05 12.01
CA GLU A 239 -10.10 -4.67 12.39
C GLU A 239 -8.60 -4.51 12.69
N ASN A 240 -7.94 -3.53 12.07
CA ASN A 240 -6.56 -3.17 12.42
C ASN A 240 -6.57 -2.01 13.44
N PRO A 241 -6.17 -2.26 14.70
CA PRO A 241 -6.18 -1.24 15.74
C PRO A 241 -5.17 -0.11 15.51
N ARG A 242 -4.11 -0.34 14.70
CA ARG A 242 -3.05 0.67 14.44
C ARG A 242 -3.56 1.86 13.63
N VAL A 243 -4.51 1.60 12.73
CA VAL A 243 -5.08 2.62 11.83
C VAL A 243 -6.60 2.81 12.03
N ASN A 244 -7.20 2.02 12.94
CA ASN A 244 -8.63 2.02 13.24
C ASN A 244 -9.48 1.87 11.96
N ALA A 245 -9.14 0.86 11.16
CA ALA A 245 -9.85 0.51 9.95
C ALA A 245 -9.84 -1.01 9.68
N PRO A 246 -10.84 -1.54 8.94
CA PRO A 246 -10.84 -2.92 8.52
C PRO A 246 -9.72 -3.19 7.51
N ALA A 247 -9.16 -4.41 7.57
CA ALA A 247 -8.10 -4.88 6.71
C ALA A 247 -8.26 -6.37 6.35
N TYR A 248 -7.79 -6.73 5.16
CA TYR A 248 -7.54 -8.11 4.75
C TYR A 248 -6.03 -8.38 4.80
N LEU A 249 -5.65 -9.60 5.18
CA LEU A 249 -4.31 -10.11 4.90
C LEU A 249 -4.28 -10.70 3.50
N LEU A 250 -3.35 -10.23 2.66
CA LEU A 250 -3.04 -10.87 1.39
C LEU A 250 -1.61 -11.40 1.40
N TRP A 251 -1.35 -12.42 0.60
CA TRP A 251 -0.10 -13.16 0.52
C TRP A 251 0.26 -13.48 -0.93
N ILE A 252 1.55 -13.60 -1.22
CA ILE A 252 2.06 -14.13 -2.48
C ILE A 252 3.32 -14.97 -2.24
N ASP A 253 3.42 -16.09 -2.97
CA ASP A 253 4.64 -16.89 -3.07
C ASP A 253 5.66 -16.14 -3.95
N ILE A 254 6.84 -15.87 -3.41
CA ILE A 254 7.91 -15.16 -4.13
C ILE A 254 8.44 -15.99 -5.32
N ALA A 255 8.34 -17.31 -5.29
CA ALA A 255 8.67 -18.17 -6.43
C ALA A 255 7.64 -18.02 -7.55
N GLU A 256 6.34 -17.95 -7.22
CA GLU A 256 5.28 -17.69 -8.20
C GLU A 256 5.44 -16.31 -8.83
N MET A 257 5.69 -15.28 -8.00
CA MET A 257 5.97 -13.93 -8.48
C MET A 257 7.14 -13.91 -9.47
N ALA A 258 8.19 -14.70 -9.23
CA ALA A 258 9.34 -14.76 -10.12
C ALA A 258 9.04 -15.37 -11.49
N GLU A 259 8.16 -16.38 -11.55
CA GLU A 259 7.74 -16.93 -12.84
C GLU A 259 6.90 -15.91 -13.63
N LEU A 260 6.04 -15.14 -12.95
CA LEU A 260 5.29 -14.04 -13.58
C LEU A 260 6.23 -12.94 -14.11
N ILE A 261 7.24 -12.56 -13.33
CA ILE A 261 8.27 -11.60 -13.74
C ILE A 261 9.09 -12.14 -14.92
N LYS A 262 9.50 -13.41 -14.88
CA LYS A 262 10.25 -14.03 -15.97
C LYS A 262 9.47 -14.06 -17.28
N GLN A 263 8.16 -14.28 -17.20
CA GLN A 263 7.27 -14.36 -18.35
C GLN A 263 6.89 -13.00 -18.93
N HIS A 264 6.77 -11.96 -18.09
CA HIS A 264 6.17 -10.68 -18.50
C HIS A 264 7.07 -9.45 -18.29
N GLY A 265 8.13 -9.54 -17.48
CA GLY A 265 9.00 -8.39 -17.19
C GLY A 265 9.64 -7.82 -18.46
N GLY A 266 9.58 -6.50 -18.60
CA GLY A 266 10.14 -5.74 -19.71
C GLY A 266 9.29 -5.78 -20.98
N THR A 267 8.02 -6.18 -20.91
CA THR A 267 7.12 -6.26 -22.07
C THR A 267 6.07 -5.15 -22.09
N SER A 268 6.30 -4.03 -21.41
CA SER A 268 5.33 -2.93 -21.29
C SER A 268 4.95 -2.27 -22.61
N ASP A 269 5.82 -2.35 -23.62
CA ASP A 269 5.55 -1.80 -24.96
C ASP A 269 4.50 -2.63 -25.73
N HIS A 270 4.30 -3.89 -25.31
CA HIS A 270 3.34 -4.82 -25.87
C HIS A 270 2.61 -5.58 -24.75
N PRO A 271 1.78 -4.89 -23.94
CA PRO A 271 1.17 -5.51 -22.78
C PRO A 271 0.06 -6.47 -23.24
N ALA A 272 0.38 -7.76 -23.36
CA ALA A 272 -0.62 -8.80 -23.61
C ALA A 272 -1.65 -8.91 -22.46
N LEU A 273 -1.29 -8.42 -21.28
CA LEU A 273 -2.14 -8.34 -20.08
C LEU A 273 -2.38 -6.87 -19.71
N GLU A 274 -3.50 -6.31 -20.13
CA GLU A 274 -3.91 -4.92 -19.80
C GLU A 274 -4.08 -4.66 -18.28
N ARG A 275 -4.23 -5.72 -17.48
CA ARG A 275 -4.61 -5.67 -16.05
C ARG A 275 -3.54 -6.16 -15.08
N SER A 276 -2.27 -6.08 -15.44
CA SER A 276 -1.14 -6.55 -14.64
C SER A 276 -0.04 -5.49 -14.51
N LEU A 277 0.64 -5.43 -13.38
CA LEU A 277 1.87 -4.62 -13.25
C LEU A 277 3.11 -5.34 -13.79
N TYR A 278 3.09 -6.68 -13.91
CA TYR A 278 4.26 -7.45 -14.34
C TYR A 278 4.87 -7.03 -15.70
N PRO A 279 4.09 -6.61 -16.72
CA PRO A 279 4.67 -6.04 -17.95
C PRO A 279 5.59 -4.83 -17.73
N TYR A 280 5.31 -4.04 -16.68
CA TYR A 280 6.05 -2.83 -16.31
C TYR A 280 7.20 -3.10 -15.33
N PHE A 281 7.36 -4.36 -14.90
CA PHE A 281 8.54 -4.75 -14.13
C PHE A 281 9.74 -4.78 -15.09
N PHE A 282 10.93 -4.48 -14.58
CA PHE A 282 12.19 -4.65 -15.33
C PHE A 282 12.31 -6.01 -16.04
N SER A 283 12.97 -6.00 -17.20
CA SER A 283 13.40 -7.22 -17.88
C SER A 283 14.39 -8.02 -17.03
N GLN A 284 14.58 -9.30 -17.33
CA GLN A 284 15.56 -10.15 -16.63
C GLN A 284 16.98 -9.57 -16.67
N ARG A 285 17.36 -8.93 -17.78
CA ARG A 285 18.68 -8.28 -17.93
C ARG A 285 18.84 -7.11 -16.97
N GLU A 286 17.82 -6.26 -16.88
CA GLU A 286 17.81 -5.11 -15.98
C GLU A 286 17.74 -5.56 -14.52
N GLU A 287 16.92 -6.56 -14.18
CA GLU A 287 16.85 -7.16 -12.85
C GLU A 287 18.23 -7.64 -12.39
N MET A 288 18.95 -8.41 -13.23
CA MET A 288 20.31 -8.86 -12.91
C MET A 288 21.25 -7.68 -12.66
N GLY A 289 21.20 -6.66 -13.52
CA GLY A 289 22.03 -5.46 -13.35
C GLY A 289 21.72 -4.66 -12.09
N ILE A 290 20.44 -4.56 -11.70
CA ILE A 290 20.01 -3.91 -10.46
C ILE A 290 20.43 -4.76 -9.25
N ARG A 291 20.16 -6.06 -9.27
CA ARG A 291 20.57 -7.01 -8.22
C ARG A 291 22.06 -6.92 -7.94
N ASP A 292 22.89 -6.95 -8.98
CA ASP A 292 24.36 -6.94 -8.81
C ASP A 292 24.83 -5.60 -8.21
N ARG A 293 24.21 -4.49 -8.57
CA ARG A 293 24.46 -3.18 -7.94
C ARG A 293 24.09 -3.19 -6.46
N LEU A 294 22.90 -3.71 -6.12
CA LEU A 294 22.45 -3.79 -4.73
C LEU A 294 23.36 -4.69 -3.87
N LEU A 295 23.75 -5.86 -4.39
CA LEU A 295 24.67 -6.78 -3.70
C LEU A 295 26.06 -6.19 -3.46
N ASN A 296 26.51 -5.26 -4.30
CA ASN A 296 27.79 -4.59 -4.11
C ASN A 296 27.72 -3.50 -3.03
N ILE A 297 26.56 -2.90 -2.82
CA ILE A 297 26.34 -1.91 -1.75
C ILE A 297 26.33 -2.60 -0.39
N ASP A 298 25.62 -3.71 -0.25
CA ASP A 298 25.54 -4.47 1.02
C ASP A 298 26.91 -5.00 1.50
N LYS A 299 27.91 -5.10 0.62
CA LYS A 299 29.26 -5.56 0.94
C LYS A 299 30.25 -4.43 1.27
N SER A 300 29.87 -3.18 1.09
CA SER A 300 30.73 -1.99 1.23
C SER A 300 30.55 -1.32 2.59
#